data_AF-A0AAU7WJB3-F1
#
_entry.id   AF-A0AAU7WJB3-F1
#
_cell.length_a   1.000
_cell.length_b   1.000
_cell.length_c   1.000
_cell.angle_alpha   90.00
_cell.angle_beta   90.00
_cell.angle_gamma   90.00
#
_symmetry.space_group_name_H-M   'P 1'
#
loop_
_entity.id
_entity.type
_entity.pdbx_description
1 polymer ?
#
loop_
_entity_poly.entity_id
_entity_poly.type
_entity_poly.pdbx_seq_one_letter_code
_entity_poly.pdbx_strand_id
1 'polypeptide(L)'
;MKKEITSSNTYWIFISLFFIVIFNAFFQYCIHQKALNLFWSQVDKENHLGSSINVIFYAVQSFTVLTSIVGILIGALVVAFFGFLFGIKKKKKDYLLVYSLTSLFLSFKLVIAGIVNLFHANTSKIYIVGKQSFLSQIADPFLWLSTVLFFLLGVNILSSNRKKVFYLTLIYLLIKFVNIGLSYFLNYIV
;
A
#
# COMPACT_ATOMS: atom_id res chain seq x y z
N MET A 1 -5.37 27.43 29.74
CA MET A 1 -6.00 26.16 29.35
C MET A 1 -5.20 25.55 28.18
N LYS A 2 -4.28 24.63 28.45
CA LYS A 2 -3.49 23.92 27.43
C LYS A 2 -4.40 22.84 26.82
N LYS A 3 -4.82 23.02 25.56
CA LYS A 3 -5.53 21.98 24.82
C LYS A 3 -4.52 20.91 24.43
N GLU A 4 -4.43 19.85 25.22
CA GLU A 4 -3.73 18.61 24.89
C GLU A 4 -4.44 17.94 23.70
N ILE A 5 -4.11 18.38 22.49
CA ILE A 5 -4.49 17.71 21.24
C ILE A 5 -3.22 17.15 20.64
N THR A 6 -2.67 16.13 21.29
CA THR A 6 -1.58 15.31 20.76
C THR A 6 -2.00 13.87 20.49
N SER A 7 -3.13 13.40 21.06
CA SER A 7 -3.61 12.02 20.90
C SER A 7 -4.35 11.73 19.59
N SER A 8 -5.07 12.70 19.03
CA SER A 8 -5.94 12.47 17.87
C SER A 8 -5.17 12.05 16.60
N ASN A 9 -4.08 12.73 16.25
CA ASN A 9 -3.30 12.39 15.05
C ASN A 9 -2.65 11.01 15.16
N THR A 10 -2.17 10.65 16.34
CA THR A 10 -1.56 9.33 16.59
C THR A 10 -2.60 8.22 16.43
N TYR A 11 -3.80 8.41 16.95
CA TYR A 11 -4.92 7.49 16.79
C TYR A 11 -5.26 7.24 15.30
N TRP A 12 -5.36 8.30 14.49
CA TRP A 12 -5.63 8.17 13.06
C TRP A 12 -4.51 7.47 12.29
N ILE A 13 -3.24 7.67 12.68
CA ILE A 13 -2.11 6.91 12.12
C ILE A 13 -2.29 5.42 12.41
N PHE A 14 -2.54 5.05 13.67
CA PHE A 14 -2.73 3.65 14.06
C PHE A 14 -3.91 3.00 13.35
N ILE A 15 -5.06 3.68 13.27
CA ILE A 15 -6.21 3.20 12.51
C ILE A 15 -5.87 2.99 11.05
N SER A 16 -5.19 3.96 10.42
CA SER A 16 -4.82 3.84 9.01
C SER A 16 -3.94 2.63 8.78
N LEU A 17 -2.91 2.45 9.61
CA LEU A 17 -2.01 1.32 9.52
C LEU A 17 -2.74 -0.02 9.78
N PHE A 18 -3.64 -0.06 10.76
CA PHE A 18 -4.44 -1.24 11.07
C PHE A 18 -5.31 -1.67 9.88
N PHE A 19 -6.03 -0.74 9.24
CA PHE A 19 -6.83 -1.07 8.06
C PHE A 19 -5.98 -1.46 6.85
N ILE A 20 -4.80 -0.83 6.66
CA ILE A 20 -3.85 -1.25 5.62
C ILE A 20 -3.42 -2.70 5.83
N VAL A 21 -3.14 -3.10 7.09
CA VAL A 21 -2.80 -4.48 7.43
C VAL A 21 -3.97 -5.41 7.08
N ILE A 22 -5.20 -5.05 7.47
CA ILE A 22 -6.40 -5.84 7.15
C ILE A 22 -6.57 -6.00 5.63
N PHE A 23 -6.46 -4.93 4.86
CA PHE A 23 -6.61 -4.98 3.40
C PHE A 23 -5.56 -5.86 2.74
N ASN A 24 -4.30 -5.79 3.20
CA ASN A 24 -3.25 -6.65 2.71
C ASN A 24 -3.49 -8.12 3.10
N ALA A 25 -3.82 -8.39 4.36
CA ALA A 25 -4.11 -9.74 4.84
C ALA A 25 -5.29 -10.36 4.08
N PHE A 26 -6.35 -9.59 3.85
CA PHE A 26 -7.50 -10.01 3.05
C PHE A 26 -7.10 -10.34 1.61
N PHE A 27 -6.37 -9.45 0.93
CA PHE A 27 -5.92 -9.68 -0.45
C PHE A 27 -5.06 -10.94 -0.56
N GLN A 28 -4.15 -11.12 0.38
CA GLN A 28 -3.28 -12.28 0.47
C GLN A 28 -4.05 -13.58 0.74
N TYR A 29 -5.03 -13.55 1.64
CA TYR A 29 -5.95 -14.66 1.86
C TYR A 29 -6.70 -15.03 0.56
N CYS A 30 -7.19 -14.04 -0.19
CA CYS A 30 -7.86 -14.28 -1.47
C CYS A 30 -6.95 -14.95 -2.50
N ILE A 31 -5.69 -14.50 -2.61
CA ILE A 31 -4.68 -15.16 -3.46
C ILE A 31 -4.47 -16.61 -3.02
N HIS A 32 -4.31 -16.82 -1.71
CA HIS A 32 -4.07 -18.15 -1.16
C HIS A 32 -5.23 -19.12 -1.44
N GLN A 33 -6.48 -18.70 -1.22
CA GLN A 33 -7.66 -19.50 -1.55
C GLN A 33 -7.70 -19.84 -3.05
N LYS A 34 -7.42 -18.87 -3.92
CA LYS A 34 -7.39 -19.10 -5.37
C LYS A 34 -6.26 -20.07 -5.78
N ALA A 35 -5.07 -19.90 -5.20
CA ALA A 35 -3.92 -20.77 -5.46
C ALA A 35 -4.16 -22.21 -4.99
N LEU A 36 -4.78 -22.40 -3.81
CA LEU A 36 -5.17 -23.72 -3.33
C LEU A 36 -6.20 -24.37 -4.25
N ASN A 37 -7.26 -23.65 -4.64
CA ASN A 37 -8.27 -24.18 -5.55
C ASN A 37 -7.66 -24.64 -6.88
N LEU A 38 -6.70 -23.88 -7.41
CA LEU A 38 -5.93 -24.25 -8.59
C LEU A 38 -5.09 -25.50 -8.38
N PHE A 39 -4.33 -25.57 -7.29
CA PHE A 39 -3.47 -26.71 -6.96
C PHE A 39 -4.29 -28.00 -6.79
N TRP A 40 -5.36 -27.97 -5.99
CA TRP A 40 -6.22 -29.13 -5.74
C TRP A 40 -7.05 -29.55 -6.97
N SER A 41 -7.27 -28.65 -7.93
CA SER A 41 -7.87 -29.03 -9.23
C SER A 41 -6.92 -29.83 -10.12
N GLN A 42 -5.62 -29.87 -9.78
CA GLN A 42 -4.56 -30.49 -10.60
C GLN A 42 -3.88 -31.70 -9.94
N VAL A 43 -4.14 -31.96 -8.65
CA VAL A 43 -3.42 -32.99 -7.87
C VAL A 43 -4.42 -33.97 -7.24
N ASP A 44 -4.19 -35.27 -7.44
CA ASP A 44 -4.97 -36.34 -6.78
C ASP A 44 -4.76 -36.30 -5.25
N LYS A 45 -5.84 -36.55 -4.51
CA LYS A 45 -6.11 -36.13 -3.10
C LYS A 45 -5.19 -36.65 -1.99
N GLU A 46 -4.05 -37.25 -2.28
CA GLU A 46 -3.15 -37.78 -1.25
C GLU A 46 -1.86 -36.96 -1.17
N ASN A 47 -1.70 -36.17 -0.10
CA ASN A 47 -0.49 -36.15 0.74
C ASN A 47 -0.28 -34.84 1.54
N HIS A 48 0.52 -35.01 2.60
CA HIS A 48 1.10 -34.06 3.56
C HIS A 48 1.70 -32.73 3.02
N LEU A 49 1.68 -32.49 1.70
CA LEU A 49 2.15 -31.24 1.07
C LEU A 49 1.30 -30.01 1.44
N GLY A 50 0.03 -30.20 1.79
CA GLY A 50 -0.88 -29.10 2.11
C GLY A 50 -0.44 -28.25 3.32
N SER A 51 0.14 -28.87 4.36
CA SER A 51 0.57 -28.12 5.56
C SER A 51 1.81 -27.28 5.30
N SER A 52 2.81 -27.81 4.58
CA SER A 52 4.02 -27.08 4.20
C SER A 52 3.72 -25.92 3.23
N ILE A 53 2.80 -26.11 2.28
CA ILE A 53 2.34 -25.05 1.38
C ILE A 53 1.70 -23.91 2.18
N ASN A 54 0.80 -24.23 3.13
CA ASN A 54 0.16 -23.22 3.97
C ASN A 54 1.19 -22.40 4.77
N VAL A 55 2.20 -23.04 5.37
CA VAL A 55 3.26 -22.36 6.13
C VAL A 55 4.06 -21.39 5.25
N ILE A 56 4.46 -21.81 4.05
CA ILE A 56 5.19 -20.94 3.10
C ILE A 56 4.33 -19.74 2.72
N PHE A 57 3.04 -19.95 2.44
CA PHE A 57 2.12 -18.85 2.15
C PHE A 57 2.03 -17.90 3.34
N TYR A 58 1.76 -18.37 4.57
CA TYR A 58 1.68 -17.50 5.75
C TYR A 58 2.95 -16.68 5.99
N ALA A 59 4.14 -17.26 5.75
CA ALA A 59 5.41 -16.56 5.86
C ALA A 59 5.53 -15.42 4.81
N VAL A 60 5.20 -15.70 3.55
CA VAL A 60 5.19 -14.70 2.47
C VAL A 60 4.17 -13.60 2.72
N GLN A 61 2.99 -13.94 3.23
CA GLN A 61 1.94 -12.97 3.57
C GLN A 61 2.39 -12.02 4.68
N SER A 62 2.96 -12.57 5.75
CA SER A 62 3.48 -11.80 6.88
C SER A 62 4.59 -10.83 6.45
N PHE A 63 5.49 -11.30 5.58
CA PHE A 63 6.55 -10.46 5.00
C PHE A 63 6.00 -9.32 4.12
N THR A 64 4.96 -9.60 3.33
CA THR A 64 4.32 -8.60 2.46
C THR A 64 3.63 -7.49 3.26
N VAL A 65 2.99 -7.85 4.37
CA VAL A 65 2.38 -6.88 5.30
C VAL A 65 3.47 -6.03 5.95
N LEU A 66 4.55 -6.64 6.44
CA LEU A 66 5.65 -5.93 7.09
C LEU A 66 6.32 -4.93 6.14
N THR A 67 6.64 -5.36 4.92
CA THR A 67 7.25 -4.50 3.89
C THR A 67 6.35 -3.32 3.53
N SER A 68 5.02 -3.50 3.53
CA SER A 68 4.06 -2.41 3.32
C SER A 68 4.13 -1.35 4.43
N ILE A 69 4.21 -1.77 5.69
CA ILE A 69 4.34 -0.83 6.83
C ILE A 69 5.69 -0.11 6.77
N VAL A 70 6.78 -0.83 6.54
CA VAL A 70 8.13 -0.25 6.42
C VAL A 70 8.18 0.76 5.26
N GLY A 71 7.58 0.43 4.12
CA GLY A 71 7.49 1.32 2.96
C GLY A 71 6.72 2.62 3.26
N ILE A 72 5.68 2.55 4.11
CA ILE A 72 4.95 3.74 4.59
C ILE A 72 5.85 4.61 5.47
N LEU A 73 6.58 4.00 6.41
CA LEU A 73 7.47 4.72 7.32
C LEU A 73 8.61 5.42 6.56
N ILE A 74 9.26 4.70 5.63
CA ILE A 74 10.32 5.25 4.78
C ILE A 74 9.78 6.37 3.91
N GLY A 75 8.64 6.16 3.23
CA GLY A 75 8.03 7.17 2.37
C GLY A 75 7.66 8.45 3.13
N ALA A 76 7.07 8.31 4.32
CA ALA A 76 6.77 9.45 5.19
C ALA A 76 8.03 10.21 5.61
N LEU A 77 9.13 9.50 5.87
CA LEU A 77 10.41 10.09 6.25
C LEU A 77 11.05 10.86 5.08
N VAL A 78 11.02 10.32 3.86
CA VAL A 78 11.50 11.00 2.66
C VAL A 78 10.70 12.28 2.42
N VAL A 79 9.37 12.21 2.49
CA VAL A 79 8.50 13.39 2.37
C VAL A 79 8.79 14.42 3.46
N ALA A 80 9.01 13.99 4.70
CA ALA A 80 9.36 14.88 5.80
C ALA A 80 10.72 15.57 5.58
N PHE A 81 11.71 14.86 5.03
CA PHE A 81 13.01 15.42 4.68
C PHE A 81 12.89 16.53 3.62
N PHE A 82 12.16 16.29 2.53
CA PHE A 82 11.93 17.34 1.54
C PHE A 82 11.03 18.47 2.05
N GLY A 83 10.09 18.17 2.95
CA GLY A 83 9.28 19.18 3.62
C GLY A 83 10.14 20.12 4.45
N PHE A 84 11.16 19.57 5.13
CA PHE A 84 12.19 20.35 5.81
C PHE A 84 12.99 21.23 4.84
N LEU A 85 13.45 20.68 3.70
CA LEU A 85 14.17 21.45 2.67
C LEU A 85 13.33 22.61 2.11
N PHE A 86 12.01 22.45 1.98
CA PHE A 86 11.09 23.51 1.56
C PHE A 86 10.67 24.47 2.70
N GLY A 87 11.23 24.30 3.90
CA GLY A 87 10.95 25.15 5.06
C GLY A 87 9.55 24.95 5.65
N ILE A 88 8.97 23.75 5.56
CA ILE A 88 7.71 23.39 6.22
C ILE A 88 8.03 22.89 7.64
N LYS A 89 7.79 23.75 8.63
CA LYS A 89 8.07 23.50 10.05
C LYS A 89 6.97 22.66 10.74
N LYS A 90 6.71 21.45 10.22
CA LYS A 90 5.75 20.49 10.79
C LYS A 90 6.45 19.34 11.49
N LYS A 91 5.74 18.68 12.41
CA LYS A 91 6.30 17.55 13.15
C LYS A 91 6.31 16.32 12.24
N LYS A 92 7.30 15.43 12.42
CA LYS A 92 7.40 14.15 11.66
C LYS A 92 6.09 13.34 11.68
N LYS A 93 5.36 13.37 12.80
CA LYS A 93 4.05 12.72 12.94
C LYS A 93 2.98 13.25 11.98
N ASP A 94 3.03 14.52 11.60
CA ASP A 94 2.03 15.11 10.69
C ASP A 94 2.28 14.64 9.25
N TYR A 95 3.55 14.49 8.85
CA TYR A 95 3.92 13.86 7.59
C TYR A 95 3.52 12.38 7.56
N LEU A 96 3.76 11.66 8.67
CA LEU A 96 3.34 10.27 8.80
C LEU A 96 1.82 10.13 8.70
N LEU A 97 1.04 11.01 9.31
CA LEU A 97 -0.41 11.04 9.22
C LEU A 97 -0.89 11.23 7.78
N VAL A 98 -0.38 12.23 7.07
CA VAL A 98 -0.75 12.47 5.67
C VAL A 98 -0.37 11.28 4.80
N TYR A 99 0.82 10.72 5.00
CA TYR A 99 1.29 9.58 4.23
C TYR A 99 0.51 8.30 4.54
N SER A 100 0.14 8.04 5.80
CA SER A 100 -0.63 6.86 6.19
C SER A 100 -2.06 6.91 5.68
N LEU A 101 -2.73 8.07 5.77
CA LEU A 101 -4.10 8.24 5.26
C LEU A 101 -4.18 8.11 3.75
N THR A 102 -3.22 8.69 3.03
CA THR A 102 -3.15 8.57 1.56
C THR A 102 -2.80 7.15 1.13
N SER A 103 -1.93 6.46 1.89
CA SER A 103 -1.61 5.06 1.63
C SER A 103 -2.78 4.14 1.95
N LEU A 104 -3.58 4.43 2.98
CA LEU A 104 -4.82 3.69 3.27
C LEU A 104 -5.76 3.73 2.06
N PHE A 105 -5.97 4.91 1.48
CA PHE A 105 -6.80 5.05 0.29
C PHE A 105 -6.25 4.23 -0.88
N LEU A 106 -4.94 4.31 -1.14
CA LEU A 106 -4.29 3.51 -2.19
C LEU A 106 -4.42 2.00 -1.93
N SER A 107 -4.32 1.57 -0.67
CA SER A 107 -4.46 0.16 -0.27
C SER A 107 -5.86 -0.39 -0.44
N PHE A 108 -6.90 0.44 -0.53
CA PHE A 108 -8.28 -0.02 -0.77
C PHE A 108 -8.41 -0.83 -2.07
N LYS A 109 -7.58 -0.55 -3.09
CA LYS A 109 -7.55 -1.33 -4.33
C LYS A 109 -7.25 -2.81 -4.12
N LEU A 110 -6.55 -3.16 -3.04
CA LEU A 110 -6.25 -4.54 -2.66
C LEU A 110 -7.53 -5.31 -2.29
N VAL A 111 -8.52 -4.63 -1.71
CA VAL A 111 -9.83 -5.22 -1.42
C VAL A 111 -10.54 -5.59 -2.71
N ILE A 112 -10.57 -4.67 -3.68
CA ILE A 112 -11.17 -4.91 -5.00
C ILE A 112 -10.46 -6.07 -5.71
N ALA A 113 -9.13 -6.04 -5.73
CA ALA A 113 -8.33 -7.12 -6.32
C ALA A 113 -8.54 -8.47 -5.61
N GLY A 114 -8.75 -8.47 -4.29
CA GLY A 114 -9.07 -9.66 -3.50
C GLY A 114 -10.43 -10.26 -3.87
N ILE A 115 -11.46 -9.41 -3.96
CA ILE A 115 -12.81 -9.80 -4.40
C ILE A 115 -12.74 -10.39 -5.82
N VAL A 116 -12.00 -9.76 -6.75
CA VAL A 116 -11.79 -10.30 -8.10
C VAL A 116 -11.13 -11.68 -8.03
N ASN A 117 -10.12 -11.90 -7.17
CA ASN A 117 -9.53 -13.24 -7.04
C ASN A 117 -10.52 -14.29 -6.52
N LEU A 118 -11.42 -13.95 -5.58
CA LEU A 118 -12.39 -14.90 -5.04
C LEU A 118 -13.52 -15.25 -6.03
N PHE A 119 -14.05 -14.26 -6.75
CA PHE A 119 -15.31 -14.41 -7.48
C PHE A 119 -15.17 -14.41 -9.00
N HIS A 120 -14.02 -14.07 -9.57
CA HIS A 120 -13.89 -13.97 -11.02
C HIS A 120 -13.87 -15.36 -11.67
N ALA A 121 -14.77 -15.56 -12.63
CA ALA A 121 -15.08 -16.85 -13.26
C ALA A 121 -13.89 -17.52 -13.99
N ASN A 122 -12.86 -16.75 -14.33
CA ASN A 122 -11.66 -17.33 -14.91
C ASN A 122 -10.80 -18.00 -13.82
N THR A 123 -10.97 -19.31 -13.70
CA THR A 123 -10.32 -20.16 -12.68
C THR A 123 -8.81 -20.22 -12.87
N SER A 124 -8.29 -20.08 -14.10
CA SER A 124 -6.88 -20.30 -14.44
C SER A 124 -5.94 -19.11 -14.18
N LYS A 125 -6.46 -17.91 -13.87
CA LYS A 125 -5.64 -16.70 -13.69
C LYS A 125 -5.73 -16.12 -12.28
N ILE A 126 -4.60 -16.02 -11.59
CA ILE A 126 -4.46 -15.27 -10.34
C ILE A 126 -4.13 -13.82 -10.66
N TYR A 127 -4.96 -12.89 -10.17
CA TYR A 127 -4.72 -11.47 -10.30
C TYR A 127 -3.75 -11.00 -9.20
N ILE A 128 -2.53 -10.67 -9.58
CA ILE A 128 -1.50 -10.17 -8.66
C ILE A 128 -1.32 -8.67 -8.92
N VAL A 129 -1.56 -7.86 -7.88
CA VAL A 129 -1.33 -6.41 -7.93
C VAL A 129 0.18 -6.16 -8.04
N GLY A 130 0.59 -5.35 -9.02
CA GLY A 130 2.01 -5.07 -9.29
C GLY A 130 2.62 -5.94 -10.39
N LYS A 131 1.90 -6.96 -10.89
CA LYS A 131 2.32 -7.80 -12.04
C LYS A 131 1.83 -7.27 -13.39
N GLN A 132 1.14 -6.13 -13.41
CA GLN A 132 0.69 -5.50 -14.66
C GLN A 132 1.82 -4.73 -15.35
N SER A 133 1.63 -4.37 -16.62
CA SER A 133 2.58 -3.50 -17.35
C SER A 133 2.82 -2.19 -16.61
N PHE A 134 4.02 -1.62 -16.75
CA PHE A 134 4.38 -0.34 -16.15
C PHE A 134 3.36 0.76 -16.46
N LEU A 135 2.94 0.88 -17.72
CA LEU A 135 1.94 1.86 -18.17
C LEU A 135 0.60 1.68 -17.45
N SER A 136 0.11 0.44 -17.32
CA SER A 136 -1.14 0.18 -16.61
C SER A 136 -1.08 0.49 -15.12
N GLN A 137 0.10 0.36 -14.50
CA GLN A 137 0.29 0.72 -13.08
C GLN A 137 0.36 2.24 -12.88
N ILE A 138 0.91 2.99 -13.83
CA ILE A 138 0.88 4.46 -13.83
C ILE A 138 -0.53 4.98 -14.07
N ALA A 139 -1.29 4.35 -14.96
CA ALA A 139 -2.68 4.70 -15.25
C ALA A 139 -3.66 4.25 -14.16
N ASP A 140 -3.18 3.72 -13.03
CA ASP A 140 -4.02 3.26 -11.92
C ASP A 140 -4.82 4.44 -11.33
N PRO A 141 -6.17 4.43 -11.39
CA PRO A 141 -6.98 5.53 -10.87
C PRO A 141 -6.79 5.73 -9.36
N PHE A 142 -6.46 4.67 -8.60
CA PHE A 142 -6.18 4.79 -7.17
C PHE A 142 -4.89 5.56 -6.88
N LEU A 143 -3.89 5.49 -7.77
CA LEU A 143 -2.66 6.27 -7.66
C LEU A 143 -2.93 7.77 -7.83
N TRP A 144 -3.71 8.14 -8.83
CA TRP A 144 -4.04 9.55 -9.09
C TRP A 144 -4.94 10.13 -8.01
N LEU A 145 -5.95 9.38 -7.58
CA LEU A 145 -6.81 9.77 -6.46
C LEU A 145 -6.01 9.92 -5.16
N SER A 146 -5.08 9.00 -4.87
CA SER A 146 -4.22 9.12 -3.68
C SER A 146 -3.28 10.33 -3.76
N THR A 147 -2.84 10.70 -4.96
CA THR A 147 -2.01 11.88 -5.21
C THR A 147 -2.80 13.18 -4.98
N VAL A 148 -4.04 13.25 -5.48
CA VAL A 148 -4.95 14.38 -5.20
C VAL A 148 -5.23 14.47 -3.70
N LEU A 149 -5.52 13.34 -3.05
CA LEU A 149 -5.76 13.29 -1.61
C LEU A 149 -4.53 13.75 -0.82
N PHE A 150 -3.32 13.37 -1.25
CA PHE A 150 -2.07 13.83 -0.64
C PHE A 150 -1.93 15.34 -0.72
N PHE A 151 -2.23 15.95 -1.88
CA PHE A 151 -2.20 17.40 -2.03
C PHE A 151 -3.21 18.08 -1.09
N LEU A 152 -4.46 17.62 -1.06
CA LEU A 152 -5.52 18.21 -0.24
C LEU A 152 -5.20 18.11 1.26
N LEU A 153 -4.80 16.93 1.74
CA LEU A 153 -4.37 16.73 3.11
C LEU A 153 -3.09 17.53 3.43
N GLY A 154 -2.15 17.62 2.49
CA GLY A 154 -0.94 18.41 2.62
C GLY A 154 -1.21 19.90 2.79
N VAL A 155 -2.17 20.46 2.06
CA VAL A 155 -2.57 21.88 2.19
C VAL A 155 -3.18 22.15 3.55
N ASN A 156 -4.02 21.23 4.04
CA ASN A 156 -4.71 21.39 5.31
C ASN A 156 -3.81 21.13 6.53
N ILE A 157 -2.94 20.11 6.46
CA ILE A 157 -2.18 19.62 7.62
C ILE A 157 -0.74 20.14 7.61
N LEU A 158 -0.06 20.12 6.45
CA LEU A 158 1.37 20.39 6.37
C LEU A 158 1.68 21.88 6.15
N SER A 159 1.07 22.51 5.15
CA SER A 159 1.29 23.93 4.88
C SER A 159 0.16 24.55 4.08
N SER A 160 -0.31 25.73 4.50
CA SER A 160 -1.24 26.53 3.71
C SER A 160 -0.63 27.06 2.40
N ASN A 161 0.71 27.06 2.28
CA ASN A 161 1.39 27.43 1.04
C ASN A 161 1.26 26.30 0.00
N ARG A 162 0.27 26.45 -0.89
CA ARG A 162 -0.04 25.49 -1.96
C ARG A 162 1.16 25.16 -2.85
N LYS A 163 2.06 26.12 -3.13
CA LYS A 163 3.26 25.87 -3.96
C LYS A 163 4.19 24.87 -3.29
N LYS A 164 4.44 25.00 -1.98
CA LYS A 164 5.30 24.07 -1.24
C LYS A 164 4.69 22.66 -1.17
N VAL A 165 3.37 22.59 -0.97
CA VAL A 165 2.65 21.29 -0.93
C VAL A 165 2.61 20.64 -2.31
N PHE A 166 2.49 21.43 -3.37
CA PHE A 166 2.56 20.93 -4.74
C PHE A 166 3.91 20.21 -5.00
N TYR A 167 5.04 20.83 -4.62
CA TYR A 167 6.34 20.16 -4.73
C TYR A 167 6.46 18.90 -3.88
N LEU A 168 5.92 18.90 -2.66
CA LEU A 168 5.83 17.67 -1.85
C LEU A 168 4.98 16.58 -2.52
N THR A 169 3.91 16.96 -3.18
CA THR A 169 3.02 16.03 -3.90
C THR A 169 3.74 15.40 -5.10
N LEU A 170 4.54 16.19 -5.83
CA LEU A 170 5.40 15.66 -6.89
C LEU A 170 6.42 14.65 -6.36
N ILE A 171 7.00 14.90 -5.18
CA ILE A 171 7.92 13.96 -4.55
C ILE A 171 7.20 12.68 -4.12
N TYR A 172 6.01 12.82 -3.52
CA TYR A 172 5.16 11.67 -3.20
C TYR A 172 4.90 10.82 -4.47
N LEU A 173 4.52 11.46 -5.58
CA LEU A 173 4.26 10.78 -6.84
C LEU A 173 5.54 10.11 -7.40
N LEU A 174 6.68 10.78 -7.31
CA LEU A 174 7.98 10.23 -7.73
C LEU A 174 8.34 8.98 -6.93
N ILE A 175 8.13 8.99 -5.61
CA ILE A 175 8.30 7.80 -4.77
C ILE A 175 7.40 6.65 -5.26
N LYS A 176 6.15 6.94 -5.64
CA LYS A 176 5.25 5.91 -6.18
C LYS A 176 5.73 5.37 -7.53
N PHE A 177 6.21 6.23 -8.43
CA PHE A 177 6.77 5.78 -9.70
C PHE A 177 8.04 4.95 -9.54
N VAL A 178 8.93 5.31 -8.60
CA VAL A 178 10.10 4.49 -8.26
C VAL A 178 9.65 3.12 -7.76
N ASN A 179 8.65 3.06 -6.87
CA ASN A 179 8.14 1.78 -6.37
C ASN A 179 7.50 0.93 -7.48
N ILE A 180 6.73 1.53 -8.39
CA ILE A 180 6.16 0.84 -9.55
C ILE A 180 7.27 0.33 -10.47
N GLY A 181 8.28 1.15 -10.75
CA GLY A 181 9.44 0.77 -11.55
C GLY A 181 10.19 -0.41 -10.93
N LEU A 182 10.52 -0.34 -9.65
CA LEU A 182 11.17 -1.43 -8.92
C LEU A 182 10.34 -2.70 -8.94
N SER A 183 9.03 -2.62 -8.66
CA SER A 183 8.13 -3.78 -8.73
C SER A 183 8.08 -4.39 -10.14
N TYR A 184 8.12 -3.57 -11.18
CA TYR A 184 8.15 -4.03 -12.56
C TYR A 184 9.49 -4.71 -12.88
N PHE A 185 10.63 -4.11 -12.55
CA PHE A 185 11.95 -4.71 -12.79
C PHE A 185 12.14 -6.04 -12.07
N LEU A 186 11.70 -6.14 -10.81
CA LEU A 186 11.81 -7.38 -10.04
C LEU A 186 11.00 -8.53 -10.68
N ASN A 187 9.89 -8.24 -11.36
CA ASN A 187 9.11 -9.25 -12.09
C ASN A 187 9.78 -9.75 -13.39
N TYR A 188 10.81 -9.07 -13.90
CA TYR A 188 11.54 -9.49 -15.11
C TYR A 188 12.86 -10.22 -14.81
N ILE A 189 13.38 -10.07 -13.59
CA ILE A 189 14.64 -10.70 -13.16
C ILE A 189 14.40 -12.11 -12.57
N VAL A 190 13.19 -12.37 -12.07
CA VAL A 190 12.73 -13.66 -11.53
C VAL A 190 11.89 -14.41 -12.56
#